data_AF-T1B8G5-F1
#
_entry.id   AF-T1B8G5-F1
#
_cell.length_a   1.000
_cell.length_b   1.000
_cell.length_c   1.000
_cell.angle_alpha   90.00
_cell.angle_beta   90.00
_cell.angle_gamma   90.00
#
_symmetry.space_group_name_H-M   'P 1'
#
loop_
_entity.id
_entity.type
_entity.pdbx_description
1 polymer ?
#
loop_
_entity_poly.entity_id
_entity_poly.type
_entity_poly.pdbx_seq_one_letter_code
_entity_poly.pdbx_strand_id
1 'polypeptide(L)'
;RIVFIFDECHRSQFGDNHKAIKAFFPRAQLFGFTGTPIFDANASQQKIEDTTASMRTTQDLFQKQLHAYTITHAIEDGNVLRFHVDYFKPEGKNPPNPANPSPSAPSS
;
A
#
# COMPACT_ATOMS: atom_id res chain seq x y z
N ARG A 1 15.68 7.60 -26.69
CA ARG A 1 15.36 6.54 -25.69
C ARG A 1 14.20 7.08 -24.86
N ILE A 2 13.20 6.26 -24.53
CA ILE A 2 12.02 6.67 -23.76
C ILE A 2 12.19 6.15 -22.33
N VAL A 3 11.88 6.99 -21.35
CA VAL A 3 11.93 6.63 -19.93
C VAL A 3 10.58 6.96 -19.32
N PHE A 4 10.01 5.99 -18.59
CA PHE A 4 8.83 6.18 -17.78
C PHE A 4 9.22 6.20 -16.31
N ILE A 5 8.67 7.17 -15.58
CA ILE A 5 8.80 7.28 -14.14
C ILE A 5 7.40 7.21 -13.55
N PHE A 6 7.18 6.27 -12.66
CA PHE A 6 5.90 6.03 -12.01
C PHE A 6 6.00 6.41 -10.54
N ASP A 7 5.13 7.32 -10.12
CA ASP A 7 4.94 7.65 -8.71
C ASP A 7 3.87 6.74 -8.09
N GLU A 8 4.05 6.43 -6.80
CA GLU A 8 3.30 5.41 -6.05
C GLU A 8 2.96 4.17 -6.90
N CYS A 9 4.02 3.58 -7.45
CA CYS A 9 3.94 2.64 -8.56
C CYS A 9 3.23 1.31 -8.22
N HIS A 10 2.96 1.08 -6.92
CA HIS A 10 2.13 -0.03 -6.45
C HIS A 10 0.63 0.23 -6.64
N ARG A 11 0.17 1.49 -6.72
CA ARG A 11 -1.25 1.85 -6.81
C ARG A 11 -1.74 2.11 -8.23
N SER A 12 -0.86 2.67 -9.07
CA SER A 12 -1.28 3.45 -10.25
C SER A 12 -1.14 2.74 -11.61
N GLN A 13 -0.49 1.58 -11.68
CA GLN A 13 -0.16 0.93 -12.96
C GLN A 13 -0.30 -0.60 -12.95
N PHE A 14 -1.23 -1.13 -12.16
CA PHE A 14 -1.47 -2.57 -12.16
C PHE A 14 -2.15 -3.05 -13.45
N GLY A 15 -1.77 -4.24 -13.89
CA GLY A 15 -2.49 -4.99 -14.92
C GLY A 15 -2.16 -4.58 -16.36
N ASP A 16 -3.18 -4.15 -17.10
CA ASP A 16 -3.15 -4.11 -18.57
C ASP A 16 -2.45 -2.88 -19.14
N ASN A 17 -2.44 -1.75 -18.42
CA ASN A 17 -1.69 -0.56 -18.84
C ASN A 17 -0.18 -0.81 -18.88
N HIS A 18 0.39 -1.48 -17.87
CA HIS A 18 1.82 -1.83 -17.87
C HIS A 18 2.17 -2.77 -19.03
N LYS A 19 1.31 -3.75 -19.32
CA LYS A 19 1.47 -4.65 -20.47
C LYS A 19 1.40 -3.87 -21.77
N ALA A 20 0.44 -2.97 -21.91
CA ALA A 20 0.27 -2.12 -23.09
C ALA A 20 1.51 -1.24 -23.30
N ILE A 21 1.96 -0.51 -22.28
CA ILE A 21 3.15 0.35 -22.37
C ILE A 21 4.39 -0.46 -22.79
N LYS A 22 4.61 -1.64 -22.20
CA LYS A 22 5.73 -2.52 -22.59
C LYS A 22 5.60 -3.02 -24.03
N ALA A 23 4.40 -3.33 -24.50
CA ALA A 23 4.15 -3.77 -25.87
C ALA A 23 4.35 -2.64 -26.89
N PHE A 24 3.84 -1.43 -26.60
CA PHE A 24 3.97 -0.26 -27.46
C PHE A 24 5.39 0.32 -27.48
N PHE A 25 6.11 0.25 -26.36
CA PHE A 25 7.47 0.80 -26.22
C PHE A 25 8.47 -0.26 -25.75
N PRO A 26 8.83 -1.24 -26.61
CA PRO A 26 9.68 -2.38 -26.21
C PRO A 26 11.10 -2.00 -25.81
N ARG A 27 11.54 -0.77 -26.10
CA ARG A 27 12.86 -0.23 -25.74
C ARG A 27 12.81 0.85 -24.66
N ALA A 28 11.67 1.01 -23.98
CA ALA A 28 11.56 1.96 -22.88
C ALA A 28 12.19 1.42 -21.59
N GLN A 29 12.69 2.32 -20.76
CA GLN A 29 13.11 2.02 -19.39
C GLN A 29 12.03 2.50 -18.43
N LEU A 30 11.72 1.68 -17.42
CA LEU A 30 10.65 1.94 -16.47
C LEU A 30 11.25 2.01 -15.06
N PHE A 31 11.00 3.11 -14.36
CA PHE A 31 11.38 3.33 -12.97
C PHE A 31 10.13 3.58 -12.14
N GLY A 32 10.07 3.00 -10.94
CA GLY A 32 8.94 3.17 -10.02
C GLY A 32 9.41 3.61 -8.64
N PHE A 33 8.70 4.57 -8.06
CA PHE A 33 8.86 5.02 -6.68
C PHE A 33 7.61 4.62 -5.90
N THR A 34 7.77 4.19 -4.66
CA THR A 34 6.64 3.85 -3.78
C THR A 34 7.08 3.94 -2.32
N GLY A 35 6.24 4.55 -1.48
CA GLY A 35 6.44 4.53 -0.02
C GLY A 35 6.03 3.20 0.61
N THR A 36 5.20 2.42 -0.07
CA THR A 36 4.63 1.16 0.44
C THR A 36 4.78 0.02 -0.58
N PRO A 37 5.96 -0.61 -0.68
CA PRO A 37 6.18 -1.75 -1.55
C PRO A 37 5.33 -2.97 -1.13
N ILE A 38 4.85 -3.73 -2.13
CA ILE A 38 4.12 -4.99 -1.96
C ILE A 38 5.13 -6.14 -2.00
N PHE A 39 5.18 -6.91 -0.93
CA PHE A 39 6.02 -8.11 -0.79
C PHE A 39 5.17 -9.38 -0.80
N ASP A 40 5.77 -10.54 -1.05
CA ASP A 40 5.09 -11.84 -0.99
C ASP A 40 4.34 -12.05 0.33
N ALA A 41 4.93 -11.63 1.45
CA ALA A 41 4.34 -11.74 2.79
C ALA A 41 3.06 -10.90 2.98
N ASN A 42 2.95 -9.77 2.27
CA ASN A 42 1.83 -8.83 2.37
C ASN A 42 0.87 -8.92 1.19
N ALA A 43 1.21 -9.71 0.16
CA ALA A 43 0.39 -9.87 -1.04
C ALA A 43 -0.99 -10.46 -0.69
N SER A 44 -1.07 -11.36 0.29
CA SER A 44 -2.34 -11.98 0.74
C SER A 44 -3.29 -11.03 1.47
N GLN A 45 -2.77 -9.90 2.00
CA GLN A 45 -3.55 -8.98 2.82
C GLN A 45 -4.18 -7.82 2.03
N GLN A 46 -3.76 -7.57 0.79
CA GLN A 46 -4.36 -6.54 -0.07
C GLN A 46 -5.49 -7.08 -0.97
N LYS A 47 -6.44 -7.81 -0.38
CA LYS A 47 -7.72 -8.08 -1.06
C LYS A 47 -8.64 -6.87 -0.82
N ILE A 48 -8.40 -5.79 -1.54
CA ILE A 48 -9.27 -4.61 -1.55
C ILE A 48 -10.36 -4.86 -2.60
N GLU A 49 -11.61 -4.89 -2.13
CA GLU A 49 -12.89 -4.74 -2.86
C GLU A 49 -12.92 -5.25 -4.32
N ASP A 50 -13.54 -6.44 -4.49
CA ASP A 50 -14.17 -6.99 -5.71
C ASP A 50 -13.42 -6.96 -7.05
N THR A 51 -12.15 -6.58 -7.06
CA THR A 51 -11.28 -6.73 -8.21
C THR A 51 -10.15 -7.67 -7.83
N THR A 52 -10.07 -8.78 -8.57
CA THR A 52 -8.94 -9.69 -8.58
C THR A 52 -7.72 -8.95 -9.14
N ALA A 53 -7.18 -8.00 -8.38
CA ALA A 53 -5.88 -7.41 -8.64
C ALA A 53 -4.89 -8.56 -8.46
N SER A 54 -4.45 -9.11 -9.59
CA SER A 54 -3.51 -10.22 -9.64
C SER A 54 -2.37 -9.94 -8.67
N MET A 55 -2.19 -10.85 -7.71
CA MET A 55 -1.19 -10.85 -6.65
C MET A 55 0.22 -10.72 -7.23
N ARG A 56 0.66 -9.51 -7.57
CA ARG A 56 2.00 -9.23 -8.09
C ARG A 56 2.72 -8.34 -7.09
N THR A 57 3.95 -8.73 -6.77
CA THR A 57 4.81 -7.93 -5.89
C THR A 57 5.35 -6.71 -6.64
N THR A 58 5.83 -5.71 -5.89
CA THR A 58 6.56 -4.59 -6.49
C THR A 58 7.80 -5.08 -7.25
N GLN A 59 8.42 -6.16 -6.78
CA GLN A 59 9.55 -6.82 -7.45
C GLN A 59 9.16 -7.44 -8.79
N ASP A 60 7.98 -8.05 -8.93
CA ASP A 60 7.54 -8.60 -10.22
C ASP A 60 7.36 -7.51 -11.29
N LEU A 61 7.03 -6.29 -10.86
CA LEU A 61 6.72 -5.18 -11.74
C LEU A 61 7.97 -4.40 -12.16
N PHE A 62 8.84 -4.09 -11.20
CA PHE A 62 10.00 -3.21 -11.34
C PHE A 62 11.35 -3.91 -11.17
N GLN A 63 11.32 -5.24 -10.98
CA GLN A 63 12.49 -6.09 -10.81
C GLN A 63 13.29 -5.73 -9.56
N LYS A 64 14.56 -5.36 -9.73
CA LYS A 64 15.49 -5.11 -8.65
C LYS A 64 15.22 -3.75 -8.02
N GLN A 65 15.05 -3.73 -6.69
CA GLN A 65 15.11 -2.50 -5.92
C GLN A 65 16.49 -1.85 -6.08
N LEU A 66 16.52 -0.64 -6.63
CA LEU A 66 17.76 0.09 -6.86
C LEU A 66 18.29 0.77 -5.60
N HIS A 67 17.38 1.27 -4.76
CA HIS A 67 17.67 1.95 -3.50
C HIS A 67 16.43 1.93 -2.60
N ALA A 68 16.63 2.06 -1.28
CA ALA A 68 15.55 2.26 -0.32
C ALA A 68 15.94 3.31 0.71
N TYR A 69 15.08 4.32 0.86
CA TYR A 69 15.10 5.29 1.93
C TYR A 69 13.85 5.06 2.77
N THR A 70 14.02 4.47 3.96
CA THR A 70 12.90 3.97 4.77
C THR A 70 12.36 5.07 5.69
N ILE A 71 11.18 4.83 6.26
CA ILE A 71 10.61 5.72 7.28
C ILE A 71 11.54 5.89 8.49
N THR A 72 12.32 4.86 8.84
CA THR A 72 13.32 4.92 9.92
C THR A 72 14.42 5.92 9.57
N HIS A 73 15.01 5.83 8.38
CA HIS A 73 16.03 6.80 7.92
C HIS A 73 15.45 8.22 7.91
N ALA A 74 14.23 8.38 7.39
CA ALA A 74 13.57 9.69 7.30
C ALA A 74 13.31 10.34 8.67
N ILE A 75 12.99 9.53 9.68
CA ILE A 75 12.82 9.98 11.07
C ILE A 75 14.17 10.30 11.73
N GLU A 76 15.20 9.50 11.49
CA GLU A 76 16.55 9.71 12.04
C GLU A 76 17.18 11.01 11.51
N ASP A 77 17.00 11.29 10.22
CA ASP A 77 17.50 12.51 9.58
C ASP A 77 16.67 13.76 9.89
N GLY A 78 15.52 13.62 10.57
CA GLY A 78 14.60 14.72 10.87
C GLY A 78 13.80 15.24 9.67
N ASN A 79 13.80 14.51 8.56
CA ASN A 79 13.02 14.85 7.36
C ASN A 79 11.53 14.47 7.49
N VAL A 80 11.20 13.56 8.41
CA VAL A 80 9.83 13.12 8.69
C VAL A 80 9.58 13.08 10.20
N LEU A 81 8.39 13.49 10.62
CA LEU A 81 7.98 13.49 12.02
C LEU A 81 7.74 12.06 12.54
N ARG A 82 8.02 11.86 13.84
CA ARG A 82 7.72 10.61 14.55
C ARG A 82 6.21 10.43 14.69
N PHE A 83 5.76 9.18 14.70
CA PHE A 83 4.38 8.84 15.00
C PHE A 83 4.15 8.74 16.52
N HIS A 84 3.04 9.30 16.99
CA HIS A 84 2.48 9.01 18.31
C HIS A 84 1.22 8.18 18.09
N VAL A 85 1.21 6.94 18.60
CA VAL A 85 0.13 5.97 18.38
C VAL A 85 -0.45 5.59 19.72
N ASP A 86 -1.67 6.05 19.99
CA ASP A 86 -2.44 5.71 21.18
C ASP A 86 -3.62 4.82 20.82
N TYR A 87 -3.86 3.81 21.66
CA TYR A 87 -5.04 2.94 21.54
C TYR A 87 -6.04 3.29 22.64
N PHE A 88 -7.14 3.94 22.26
CA PHE A 88 -8.23 4.17 23.20
C PHE A 88 -9.07 2.90 23.34
N LYS A 89 -9.05 2.29 24.53
CA LYS A 89 -10.03 1.27 24.92
C LYS A 89 -11.08 1.95 25.80
N PRO A 90 -12.36 2.00 25.42
CA PRO A 90 -13.39 2.46 26.33
C PRO A 90 -13.49 1.48 27.50
N GLU A 91 -13.10 1.91 28.70
CA GLU A 91 -13.31 1.15 29.93
C GLU A 91 -14.79 1.22 30.33
N GLY A 92 -15.55 0.21 29.89
CA GLY A 92 -16.91 -0.05 30.36
C GLY A 92 -16.94 -1.36 31.15
N LYS A 93 -17.28 -1.31 32.43
CA LYS A 93 -17.42 -2.47 33.34
C LYS A 93 -18.56 -3.44 33.01
N ASN A 94 -19.10 -3.46 31.80
CA ASN A 94 -20.12 -4.41 31.37
C ASN A 94 -19.81 -4.92 29.95
N PRO A 95 -19.45 -6.20 29.76
CA PRO A 95 -19.46 -6.79 28.42
C PRO A 95 -20.89 -6.75 27.85
N PRO A 96 -21.07 -6.50 26.54
CA PRO A 96 -22.39 -6.52 25.93
C PRO A 96 -23.01 -7.92 26.07
N ASN A 97 -24.19 -7.99 26.67
CA ASN A 97 -24.97 -9.23 26.77
C ASN A 97 -25.46 -9.60 25.34
N PRO A 98 -25.13 -10.79 24.80
CA PRO A 98 -25.55 -11.19 23.46
C PRO A 98 -27.07 -11.28 23.29
N ALA A 99 -27.86 -11.21 24.37
CA ALA A 99 -29.32 -11.26 24.33
C ALA A 99 -30.00 -9.90 24.07
N ASN A 100 -29.30 -8.76 24.14
CA ASN A 100 -29.89 -7.44 23.87
C ASN A 100 -28.85 -6.47 23.28
N PRO A 101 -28.79 -6.27 21.95
CA PRO A 101 -27.98 -5.21 21.38
C PRO A 101 -28.55 -3.85 21.83
N SER A 102 -27.74 -3.06 22.54
CA SER A 102 -28.05 -1.67 22.88
C SER A 102 -28.23 -0.86 21.59
N PRO A 103 -29.24 0.03 21.50
CA PRO A 103 -29.52 0.75 20.26
C PRO A 103 -28.33 1.64 19.87
N SER A 104 -27.97 1.53 18.60
CA SER A 104 -26.92 2.27 17.92
C SER A 104 -26.92 3.76 18.25
N ALA A 105 -25.74 4.31 18.59
CA ALA A 105 -25.53 5.75 18.66
C ALA A 105 -25.88 6.42 17.32
N PRO A 106 -26.47 7.63 17.31
CA PRO A 106 -26.82 8.32 16.08
C PRO A 106 -25.56 8.79 15.35
N SER A 107 -25.52 8.55 14.04
CA SER A 107 -24.53 9.09 13.12
C SER A 107 -24.66 10.61 13.04
N SER A 108 -23.56 11.31 13.29
CA SER A 108 -23.32 12.70 12.87
C SER A 108 -22.08 12.76 12.01
#